data_AF-A0A0G0IM90-F1
#
_entry.id   AF-A0A0G0IM90-F1
#
_cell.length_a   1.000
_cell.length_b   1.000
_cell.length_c   1.000
_cell.angle_alpha   90.00
_cell.angle_beta   90.00
_cell.angle_gamma   90.00
#
_symmetry.space_group_name_H-M   'P 1'
#
loop_
_entity.id
_entity.type
_entity.pdbx_description
1 polymer ?
#
loop_
_entity_poly.entity_id
_entity_poly.type
_entity_poly.pdbx_seq_one_letter_code
_entity_poly.pdbx_strand_id
1 'polypeptide(L)'
;MGVESRGTIAEAEFLGEIIDPEKLASKEKKLKERLGWLTQDQLMDNVKEFQPGNPSDPEKQFPGDIFALIAEKITPDDYDRLRYYTAVTRKEDIVLKSRLDYCEGVDFFFEFDSEEGVVKVTCDFALFEKSETDFKADVLAVIPDEDMNPKDDPKLWESTTKKIAEDIIWNIKERIKEIKKKKEERP
;
A
#
# COMPACT_ATOMS: atom_id res chain seq x y z
N MET A 1 -20.62 -17.05 13.37
CA MET A 1 -19.17 -16.78 13.34
C MET A 1 -18.80 -16.69 11.88
N GLY A 2 -18.40 -15.51 11.41
CA GLY A 2 -17.86 -15.36 10.06
C GLY A 2 -16.56 -16.16 9.98
N VAL A 3 -16.35 -16.87 8.88
CA VAL A 3 -15.12 -17.61 8.64
C VAL A 3 -14.22 -16.65 7.90
N GLU A 4 -13.34 -15.95 8.62
CA GLU A 4 -12.34 -15.08 8.00
C GLU A 4 -11.49 -15.88 7.00
N SER A 5 -11.38 -15.37 5.76
CA SER A 5 -10.58 -15.95 4.71
C SER A 5 -9.11 -15.82 5.07
N ARG A 6 -8.34 -16.88 4.82
CA ARG A 6 -6.92 -16.91 5.16
C ARG A 6 -6.12 -15.76 4.57
N GLY A 7 -6.46 -15.33 3.35
CA GLY A 7 -5.84 -14.17 2.70
C GLY A 7 -6.04 -12.87 3.47
N THR A 8 -7.26 -12.59 3.94
CA THR A 8 -7.56 -11.38 4.73
C THR A 8 -6.84 -11.37 6.08
N ILE A 9 -6.67 -12.54 6.69
CA ILE A 9 -5.87 -12.68 7.92
C ILE A 9 -4.40 -12.37 7.63
N ALA A 10 -3.83 -12.99 6.59
CA ALA A 10 -2.45 -12.76 6.19
C ALA A 10 -2.18 -11.28 5.86
N GLU A 11 -3.03 -10.64 5.06
CA GLU A 11 -2.96 -9.20 4.76
C GLU A 11 -2.87 -8.37 6.04
N ALA A 12 -3.77 -8.58 7.00
CA ALA A 12 -3.79 -7.83 8.26
C ALA A 12 -2.58 -8.12 9.16
N GLU A 13 -2.07 -9.36 9.14
CA GLU A 13 -0.90 -9.75 9.91
C GLU A 13 0.37 -9.08 9.39
N PHE A 14 0.58 -9.09 8.07
CA PHE A 14 1.74 -8.50 7.41
C PHE A 14 1.66 -6.97 7.33
N LEU A 15 0.54 -6.42 6.88
CA LEU A 15 0.40 -5.01 6.50
C LEU A 15 -0.15 -4.14 7.64
N GLY A 16 -0.80 -4.75 8.62
CA GLY A 16 -1.59 -4.01 9.61
C GLY A 16 -2.90 -3.49 9.01
N GLU A 17 -3.68 -2.81 9.84
CA GLU A 17 -5.07 -2.48 9.52
C GLU A 17 -5.39 -1.02 9.76
N ILE A 18 -6.36 -0.55 8.99
CA ILE A 18 -7.03 0.73 9.21
C ILE A 18 -7.74 0.75 10.58
N ILE A 19 -7.60 1.86 11.30
CA ILE A 19 -8.37 2.18 12.51
C ILE A 19 -9.81 2.56 12.12
N ASP A 20 -10.80 2.09 12.88
CA ASP A 20 -12.21 2.49 12.71
C ASP A 20 -12.77 2.32 11.27
N PRO A 21 -12.73 1.11 10.68
CA PRO A 21 -13.22 0.87 9.31
C PRO A 21 -14.69 1.27 9.10
N GLU A 22 -15.52 1.22 10.14
CA GLU A 22 -16.92 1.67 10.10
C GLU A 22 -17.05 3.17 9.84
N LYS A 23 -16.14 3.97 10.41
CA LYS A 23 -16.11 5.42 10.24
C LYS A 23 -15.59 5.78 8.85
N LEU A 24 -14.60 5.06 8.35
CA LEU A 24 -14.16 5.16 6.95
C LEU A 24 -15.31 4.85 5.99
N ALA A 25 -15.96 3.70 6.13
CA ALA A 25 -17.08 3.29 5.27
C ALA A 25 -18.22 4.33 5.29
N SER A 26 -18.54 4.87 6.48
CA SER A 26 -19.53 5.94 6.63
C SER A 26 -19.13 7.23 5.92
N LYS A 27 -17.85 7.62 5.97
CA LYS A 27 -17.31 8.79 5.28
C LYS A 27 -17.38 8.61 3.77
N GLU A 28 -16.88 7.48 3.28
CA GLU A 28 -16.88 7.16 1.85
C GLU A 28 -18.29 7.09 1.27
N LYS A 29 -19.25 6.51 2.01
CA LYS A 29 -20.67 6.51 1.61
C LYS A 29 -21.20 7.92 1.42
N LYS A 30 -20.98 8.82 2.40
CA LYS A 30 -21.43 10.22 2.31
C LYS A 30 -20.77 10.97 1.14
N LEU A 31 -19.47 10.75 0.92
CA LEU A 31 -18.75 11.37 -0.20
C LEU A 31 -19.29 10.86 -1.54
N LYS A 32 -19.53 9.56 -1.65
CA LYS A 32 -20.11 8.93 -2.85
C LYS A 32 -21.51 9.47 -3.13
N GLU A 33 -22.36 9.62 -2.11
CA GLU A 33 -23.70 10.21 -2.26
C GLU A 33 -23.63 11.65 -2.78
N ARG A 34 -22.59 12.41 -2.40
CA ARG A 34 -22.38 13.80 -2.84
C ARG A 34 -21.75 13.93 -4.23
N LEU A 35 -20.78 13.06 -4.55
CA LEU A 35 -19.90 13.20 -5.72
C LEU A 35 -20.19 12.15 -6.82
N GLY A 36 -21.03 11.16 -6.54
CA GLY A 36 -21.34 10.05 -7.43
C GLY A 36 -20.27 8.96 -7.43
N TRP A 37 -19.10 9.25 -8.01
CA TRP A 37 -17.95 8.35 -8.06
C TRP A 37 -16.76 8.96 -7.33
N LEU A 38 -16.00 8.13 -6.61
CA LEU A 38 -14.77 8.55 -5.93
C LEU A 38 -13.58 8.12 -6.77
N THR A 39 -12.63 9.03 -6.99
CA THR A 39 -11.38 8.71 -7.67
C THR A 39 -10.45 7.92 -6.75
N GLN A 40 -9.49 7.18 -7.31
CA GLN A 40 -8.49 6.47 -6.53
C GLN A 40 -7.74 7.41 -5.57
N ASP A 41 -7.38 8.61 -6.01
CA ASP A 41 -6.77 9.64 -5.14
C ASP A 41 -7.65 9.99 -3.94
N GLN A 42 -8.96 10.15 -4.13
CA GLN A 42 -9.89 10.44 -3.04
C GLN A 42 -10.01 9.26 -2.07
N LEU A 43 -9.94 8.02 -2.58
CA LEU A 43 -9.95 6.82 -1.75
C LEU A 43 -8.66 6.70 -0.93
N MET A 44 -7.50 6.96 -1.54
CA MET A 44 -6.22 7.07 -0.84
C MET A 44 -6.27 8.13 0.26
N ASP A 45 -6.74 9.34 -0.05
CA ASP A 45 -6.81 10.41 0.94
C ASP A 45 -7.75 10.07 2.10
N ASN A 46 -8.81 9.29 1.85
CA ASN A 46 -9.68 8.82 2.92
C ASN A 46 -8.97 7.85 3.86
N VAL A 47 -8.25 6.85 3.34
CA VAL A 47 -7.60 5.84 4.21
C VAL A 47 -6.46 6.43 5.05
N LYS A 48 -5.79 7.48 4.58
CA LYS A 48 -4.72 8.17 5.34
C LYS A 48 -5.16 8.69 6.70
N GLU A 49 -6.42 9.09 6.85
CA GLU A 49 -6.96 9.60 8.12
C GLU A 49 -7.17 8.52 9.18
N PHE A 50 -7.03 7.25 8.80
CA PHE A 50 -7.37 6.10 9.62
C PHE A 50 -6.20 5.12 9.75
N GLN A 51 -4.96 5.59 9.65
CA GLN A 51 -3.79 4.72 9.78
C GLN A 51 -3.52 4.32 11.24
N PRO A 52 -2.99 3.09 11.48
CA PRO A 52 -2.74 2.57 12.82
C PRO A 52 -1.66 3.32 13.60
N GLY A 53 -0.78 4.06 12.92
CA GLY A 53 0.35 4.75 13.51
C GLY A 53 0.96 5.79 12.57
N ASN A 54 2.25 6.09 12.75
CA ASN A 54 2.98 7.04 11.93
C ASN A 54 3.31 6.43 10.54
N PRO A 55 2.83 7.00 9.42
CA PRO A 55 3.15 6.51 8.08
C PRO A 55 4.65 6.50 7.73
N SER A 56 5.45 7.39 8.33
CA SER A 56 6.91 7.43 8.12
C SER A 56 7.69 6.48 9.05
N ASP A 57 7.00 5.74 9.92
CA ASP A 57 7.57 4.74 10.82
C ASP A 57 6.58 3.58 11.02
N PRO A 58 6.40 2.72 9.99
CA PRO A 58 5.40 1.67 10.02
C PRO A 58 5.75 0.61 11.08
N GLU A 59 4.82 0.40 12.03
CA GLU A 59 5.04 -0.47 13.20
C GLU A 59 5.19 -1.96 12.86
N LYS A 60 4.59 -2.39 11.76
CA LYS A 60 4.62 -3.78 11.32
C LYS A 60 5.96 -4.10 10.66
N GLN A 61 6.57 -5.21 11.05
CA GLN A 61 7.91 -5.56 10.60
C GLN A 61 8.01 -5.67 9.07
N PHE A 62 7.02 -6.26 8.41
CA PHE A 62 7.04 -6.44 6.96
C PHE A 62 7.09 -5.11 6.19
N PRO A 63 6.12 -4.17 6.37
CA PRO A 63 6.22 -2.86 5.75
C PRO A 63 7.40 -2.04 6.29
N GLY A 64 7.83 -2.23 7.55
CA GLY A 64 9.03 -1.63 8.12
C GLY A 64 10.32 -1.98 7.37
N ASP A 65 10.52 -3.26 7.08
CA ASP A 65 11.71 -3.73 6.36
C ASP A 65 11.70 -3.25 4.89
N ILE A 66 10.53 -3.27 4.24
CA ILE A 66 10.38 -2.69 2.88
C ILE A 66 10.65 -1.19 2.90
N PHE A 67 10.06 -0.47 3.87
CA PHE A 67 10.26 0.98 4.04
C PHE A 67 11.73 1.30 4.20
N ALA A 68 12.45 0.61 5.09
CA ALA A 68 13.86 0.83 5.33
C ALA A 68 14.70 0.67 4.06
N LEU A 69 14.43 -0.37 3.27
CA LEU A 69 15.14 -0.63 2.00
C LEU A 69 14.87 0.45 0.94
N ILE A 70 13.64 0.97 0.86
CA ILE A 70 13.29 2.08 -0.04
C ILE A 70 13.97 3.36 0.43
N ALA A 71 13.84 3.67 1.71
CA ALA A 71 14.36 4.85 2.38
C ALA A 71 15.89 4.96 2.24
N GLU A 72 16.62 3.86 2.44
CA GLU A 72 18.08 3.80 2.24
C GLU A 72 18.48 4.20 0.81
N LYS A 73 17.69 3.83 -0.20
CA LYS A 73 18.04 4.07 -1.61
C LYS A 73 17.53 5.41 -2.16
N ILE A 74 16.43 5.94 -1.64
CA ILE A 74 15.76 7.13 -2.22
C ILE A 74 15.84 8.34 -1.31
N THR A 75 15.83 8.14 0.01
CA THR A 75 15.70 9.22 1.00
C THR A 75 16.70 9.07 2.16
N PRO A 76 17.99 8.74 1.91
CA PRO A 76 18.91 8.36 2.99
C PRO A 76 19.09 9.43 4.07
N ASP A 77 18.83 10.70 3.73
CA ASP A 77 19.01 11.85 4.62
C ASP A 77 17.67 12.39 5.18
N ASP A 78 16.52 11.89 4.75
CA ASP A 78 15.20 12.42 5.12
C ASP A 78 14.08 11.39 4.93
N TYR A 79 13.89 10.54 5.95
CA TYR A 79 12.90 9.45 5.92
C TYR A 79 11.45 9.94 5.94
N ASP A 80 11.17 11.16 6.40
CA ASP A 80 9.81 11.71 6.48
C ASP A 80 9.18 11.95 5.10
N ARG A 81 10.03 12.00 4.06
CA ARG A 81 9.58 12.08 2.66
C ARG A 81 8.95 10.81 2.16
N LEU A 82 9.19 9.66 2.79
CA LEU A 82 8.57 8.39 2.47
C LEU A 82 7.48 8.09 3.50
N ARG A 83 6.32 7.63 3.03
CA ARG A 83 5.19 7.25 3.89
C ARG A 83 4.55 5.96 3.40
N TYR A 84 4.27 5.06 4.32
CA TYR A 84 3.53 3.82 4.11
C TYR A 84 2.09 3.94 4.61
N TYR A 85 1.16 3.40 3.84
CA TYR A 85 -0.26 3.37 4.20
C TYR A 85 -0.87 2.01 3.90
N THR A 86 -1.67 1.48 4.83
CA THR A 86 -2.49 0.28 4.61
C THR A 86 -3.93 0.66 4.24
N ALA A 87 -4.53 -0.12 3.35
CA ALA A 87 -5.93 -0.10 2.97
C ALA A 87 -6.72 -1.28 3.58
N VAL A 88 -6.01 -2.19 4.25
CA VAL A 88 -6.55 -3.46 4.74
C VAL A 88 -7.48 -3.25 5.92
N THR A 89 -8.54 -4.07 5.95
CA THR A 89 -9.44 -4.19 7.10
C THR A 89 -9.64 -5.67 7.41
N ARG A 90 -9.64 -6.08 8.68
CA ARG A 90 -9.95 -7.47 9.09
C ARG A 90 -11.37 -7.93 8.80
N LYS A 91 -12.27 -7.02 8.42
CA LYS A 91 -13.68 -7.34 8.24
C LYS A 91 -13.93 -7.80 6.81
N GLU A 92 -14.34 -9.06 6.66
CA GLU A 92 -14.77 -9.60 5.36
C GLU A 92 -16.04 -8.94 4.81
N ASP A 93 -16.79 -8.25 5.67
CA ASP A 93 -17.95 -7.50 5.23
C ASP A 93 -17.48 -6.47 4.20
N ILE A 94 -17.89 -6.69 2.96
CA ILE A 94 -17.62 -5.82 1.82
C ILE A 94 -18.04 -4.37 2.07
N VAL A 95 -18.97 -4.16 3.01
CA VAL A 95 -19.42 -2.84 3.46
C VAL A 95 -18.36 -2.15 4.33
N LEU A 96 -17.49 -2.93 4.98
CA LEU A 96 -16.47 -2.47 5.93
C LEU A 96 -15.04 -2.58 5.38
N LYS A 97 -14.82 -3.32 4.29
CA LYS A 97 -13.60 -3.16 3.48
C LYS A 97 -13.47 -1.72 3.00
N SER A 98 -12.24 -1.19 3.00
CA SER A 98 -11.99 0.10 2.37
C SER A 98 -12.35 0.00 0.88
N ARG A 99 -12.92 1.06 0.31
CA ARG A 99 -13.17 1.06 -1.13
C ARG A 99 -11.88 1.02 -1.95
N LEU A 100 -10.76 1.43 -1.38
CA LEU A 100 -9.45 1.33 -2.01
C LEU A 100 -9.04 -0.14 -2.24
N ASP A 101 -9.15 -0.98 -1.21
CA ASP A 101 -8.99 -2.44 -1.33
C ASP A 101 -10.07 -3.00 -2.26
N TYR A 102 -11.35 -2.84 -1.90
CA TYR A 102 -12.42 -3.56 -2.57
C TYR A 102 -12.64 -3.17 -4.05
N CYS A 103 -12.57 -1.87 -4.38
CA CYS A 103 -12.88 -1.40 -5.74
C CYS A 103 -11.61 -1.31 -6.62
N GLU A 104 -10.50 -0.86 -6.03
CA GLU A 104 -9.26 -0.58 -6.77
C GLU A 104 -8.23 -1.69 -6.63
N GLY A 105 -8.44 -2.71 -5.78
CA GLY A 105 -7.50 -3.83 -5.60
C GLY A 105 -6.16 -3.38 -5.05
N VAL A 106 -6.17 -2.40 -4.13
CA VAL A 106 -4.98 -1.82 -3.52
C VAL A 106 -5.02 -2.10 -2.02
N ASP A 107 -4.11 -2.93 -1.54
CA ASP A 107 -4.02 -3.32 -0.12
C ASP A 107 -3.13 -2.39 0.68
N PHE A 108 -2.10 -1.83 0.04
CA PHE A 108 -1.24 -0.83 0.64
C PHE A 108 -0.61 0.05 -0.43
N PHE A 109 -0.05 1.18 -0.02
CA PHE A 109 0.66 2.05 -0.93
C PHE A 109 1.74 2.87 -0.22
N PHE A 110 2.70 3.34 -1.01
CA PHE A 110 3.72 4.27 -0.58
C PHE A 110 3.51 5.65 -1.21
N GLU A 111 3.77 6.70 -0.45
CA GLU A 111 3.94 8.05 -0.98
C GLU A 111 5.37 8.53 -0.78
N PHE A 112 5.92 9.15 -1.81
CA PHE A 112 7.23 9.77 -1.78
C PHE A 112 7.15 11.24 -2.23
N ASP A 113 7.56 12.16 -1.36
CA ASP A 113 7.69 13.57 -1.67
C ASP A 113 8.99 13.82 -2.44
N SER A 114 8.93 13.75 -3.77
CA SER A 114 10.05 14.16 -4.61
C SER A 114 10.09 15.68 -4.78
N GLU A 115 11.22 16.23 -5.22
CA GLU A 115 11.32 17.65 -5.60
C GLU A 115 10.35 18.00 -6.74
N GLU A 116 9.91 17.00 -7.49
CA GLU A 116 9.04 17.17 -8.64
C GLU A 116 7.56 17.13 -8.28
N GLY A 117 7.23 16.61 -7.10
CA GLY A 117 5.87 16.39 -6.62
C GLY A 117 5.74 15.07 -5.87
N VAL A 118 4.54 14.82 -5.36
CA VAL A 118 4.21 13.59 -4.64
C VAL A 118 4.06 12.45 -5.64
N VAL A 119 4.82 11.39 -5.43
CA VAL A 119 4.73 10.13 -6.17
C VAL A 119 4.03 9.11 -5.30
N LYS A 120 3.02 8.43 -5.84
CA LYS A 120 2.32 7.35 -5.14
C LYS A 120 2.66 6.03 -5.83
N VAL A 121 2.80 4.94 -5.09
CA VAL A 121 2.96 3.57 -5.63
C VAL A 121 2.00 2.64 -4.90
N THR A 122 1.04 2.09 -5.63
CA THR A 122 0.03 1.15 -5.12
C THR A 122 0.51 -0.28 -5.18
N CYS A 123 0.12 -1.07 -4.19
CA CYS A 123 0.50 -2.47 -4.08
C CYS A 123 -0.73 -3.35 -3.81
N ASP A 124 -0.78 -4.50 -4.48
CA ASP A 124 -1.74 -5.60 -4.25
C ASP A 124 -0.96 -6.73 -3.57
N PHE A 125 -1.46 -7.21 -2.43
CA PHE A 125 -0.86 -8.30 -1.67
C PHE A 125 -1.42 -9.64 -2.15
N ALA A 126 -0.54 -10.63 -2.30
CA ALA A 126 -0.98 -11.94 -2.75
C ALA A 126 -0.14 -13.07 -2.15
N LEU A 127 -0.79 -14.18 -1.84
CA LEU A 127 -0.11 -15.42 -1.41
C LEU A 127 0.40 -16.27 -2.58
N PHE A 128 0.09 -15.86 -3.81
CA PHE A 128 0.47 -16.56 -5.03
C PHE A 128 0.55 -15.59 -6.20
N GLU A 129 1.32 -15.93 -7.23
CA GLU A 129 1.37 -15.13 -8.46
C GLU A 129 -0.02 -15.08 -9.11
N LYS A 130 -0.47 -13.85 -9.42
CA LYS A 130 -1.66 -13.57 -10.21
C LYS A 130 -1.23 -13.28 -11.65
N SER A 131 -2.12 -13.47 -12.63
CA SER A 131 -1.79 -13.05 -14.00
C SER A 131 -1.72 -11.53 -14.08
N GLU A 132 -0.92 -10.98 -15.00
CA GLU A 132 -0.76 -9.52 -15.16
C GLU A 132 -2.09 -8.79 -15.45
N THR A 133 -3.10 -9.50 -15.94
CA THR A 133 -4.44 -8.93 -16.20
C THR A 133 -5.34 -8.89 -14.97
N ASP A 134 -4.95 -9.54 -13.87
CA ASP A 134 -5.81 -9.76 -12.71
C ASP A 134 -5.62 -8.73 -11.59
N PHE A 135 -4.50 -8.00 -11.56
CA PHE A 135 -4.24 -6.98 -10.54
C PHE A 135 -4.19 -5.57 -11.12
N LYS A 136 -4.69 -4.60 -10.34
CA LYS A 136 -4.86 -3.19 -10.78
C LYS A 136 -3.82 -2.25 -10.18
N ALA A 137 -3.02 -2.74 -9.24
CA ALA A 137 -1.98 -1.98 -8.55
C ALA A 137 -0.69 -1.91 -9.39
N ASP A 138 0.22 -1.03 -8.98
CA ASP A 138 1.52 -0.85 -9.65
C ASP A 138 2.50 -2.00 -9.38
N VAL A 139 2.38 -2.61 -8.20
CA VAL A 139 3.23 -3.70 -7.73
C VAL A 139 2.35 -4.82 -7.18
N LEU A 140 2.64 -6.05 -7.60
CA LEU A 140 2.09 -7.24 -6.97
C LEU A 140 3.09 -7.75 -5.91
N ALA A 141 2.76 -7.55 -4.65
CA ALA A 141 3.56 -7.98 -3.50
C ALA A 141 3.23 -9.44 -3.15
N VAL A 142 3.93 -10.37 -3.82
CA VAL A 142 3.73 -11.80 -3.61
C VAL A 142 4.51 -12.30 -2.40
N ILE A 143 3.79 -12.84 -1.41
CA ILE A 143 4.36 -13.57 -0.28
C ILE A 143 4.18 -15.07 -0.51
N PRO A 144 5.27 -15.84 -0.59
CA PRO A 144 5.19 -17.26 -0.95
C PRO A 144 4.59 -18.15 0.14
N ASP A 145 4.52 -17.65 1.39
CA ASP A 145 4.01 -18.39 2.54
C ASP A 145 3.33 -17.43 3.54
N GLU A 146 2.08 -17.71 3.91
CA GLU A 146 1.30 -16.90 4.87
C GLU A 146 1.89 -16.96 6.29
N ASP A 147 2.68 -18.00 6.61
CA ASP A 147 3.34 -18.15 7.91
C ASP A 147 4.82 -17.68 7.87
N MET A 148 5.24 -16.96 6.80
CA MET A 148 6.63 -16.52 6.64
C MET A 148 7.08 -15.64 7.81
N ASN A 149 8.09 -16.11 8.56
CA ASN A 149 8.65 -15.43 9.71
C ASN A 149 10.15 -15.18 9.53
N PRO A 150 10.66 -13.96 9.75
CA PRO A 150 12.07 -13.63 9.57
C PRO A 150 13.01 -14.42 10.49
N LYS A 151 12.49 -14.98 11.60
CA LYS A 151 13.28 -15.82 12.51
C LYS A 151 13.46 -17.24 12.00
N ASP A 152 12.45 -17.77 11.32
CA ASP A 152 12.41 -19.17 10.89
C ASP A 152 12.98 -19.33 9.47
N ASP A 153 12.71 -18.37 8.58
CA ASP A 153 13.30 -18.30 7.24
C ASP A 153 13.79 -16.88 6.89
N PRO A 154 14.95 -16.45 7.47
CA PRO A 154 15.48 -15.11 7.25
C PRO A 154 15.84 -14.84 5.78
N LYS A 155 16.26 -15.88 5.03
CA LYS A 155 16.66 -15.72 3.63
C LYS A 155 15.46 -15.47 2.74
N LEU A 156 14.38 -16.23 2.94
CA LEU A 156 13.15 -16.05 2.19
C LEU A 156 12.55 -14.67 2.49
N TRP A 157 12.50 -14.28 3.77
CA TRP A 157 12.04 -12.96 4.19
C TRP A 157 12.83 -11.83 3.53
N GLU A 158 14.17 -11.85 3.64
CA GLU A 158 15.06 -10.84 3.05
C GLU A 158 14.89 -10.78 1.53
N SER A 159 14.88 -11.93 0.85
CA SER A 159 14.74 -11.97 -0.60
C SER A 159 13.38 -11.44 -1.07
N THR A 160 12.30 -11.72 -0.31
CA THR A 160 10.94 -11.28 -0.61
C THR A 160 10.79 -9.78 -0.40
N THR A 161 11.18 -9.26 0.77
CA THR A 161 11.10 -7.82 1.07
C THR A 161 11.98 -7.01 0.12
N LYS A 162 13.17 -7.51 -0.21
CA LYS A 162 14.06 -6.85 -1.17
C LYS A 162 13.47 -6.79 -2.57
N LYS A 163 12.91 -7.88 -3.08
CA LYS A 163 12.28 -7.89 -4.41
C LYS A 163 11.16 -6.85 -4.48
N ILE A 164 10.25 -6.86 -3.50
CA ILE A 164 9.13 -5.92 -3.44
C ILE A 164 9.62 -4.47 -3.34
N ALA A 165 10.62 -4.20 -2.50
CA ALA A 165 11.22 -2.88 -2.39
C ALA A 165 11.85 -2.41 -3.72
N GLU A 166 12.54 -3.30 -4.45
CA GLU A 166 13.14 -2.96 -5.74
C GLU A 166 12.09 -2.60 -6.80
N ASP A 167 10.96 -3.31 -6.83
CA ASP A 167 9.83 -3.02 -7.73
C ASP A 167 9.17 -1.67 -7.40
N ILE A 168 9.01 -1.35 -6.10
CA ILE A 168 8.50 -0.04 -5.65
C ILE A 168 9.46 1.08 -6.03
N ILE A 169 10.77 0.89 -5.79
CA ILE A 169 11.80 1.88 -6.11
C ILE A 169 11.86 2.16 -7.61
N TRP A 170 11.72 1.11 -8.43
CA TRP A 170 11.64 1.25 -9.89
C TRP A 170 10.45 2.13 -10.28
N ASN A 171 9.26 1.85 -9.75
CA ASN A 171 8.04 2.63 -10.01
C ASN A 171 8.18 4.09 -9.57
N ILE A 172 8.79 4.35 -8.41
CA ILE A 172 9.05 5.71 -7.94
C ILE A 172 9.93 6.46 -8.95
N LYS A 173 11.04 5.85 -9.37
CA LYS A 173 12.00 6.48 -10.30
C LYS A 173 11.39 6.78 -11.65
N GLU A 174 10.60 5.88 -12.21
CA GLU A 174 9.95 6.10 -13.51
C GLU A 174 8.94 7.25 -13.43
N ARG A 175 8.12 7.30 -12.37
CA ARG A 175 7.16 8.39 -12.17
C ARG A 175 7.81 9.76 -12.02
N ILE A 176 8.94 9.83 -11.30
CA ILE A 176 9.70 11.08 -11.20
C ILE A 176 10.14 11.55 -12.60
N LYS A 177 10.65 10.64 -13.44
CA LYS A 177 11.06 10.98 -14.82
C LYS A 177 9.88 11.49 -15.64
N GLU A 178 8.71 10.86 -15.52
CA GLU A 178 7.51 11.30 -16.22
C GLU A 178 7.04 12.70 -15.79
N ILE A 179 7.08 12.99 -14.48
CA ILE A 179 6.71 14.31 -13.96
C ILE A 179 7.68 15.37 -14.49
N LYS A 180 8.99 15.10 -14.47
CA LYS A 180 10.02 16.01 -15.04
C LYS A 180 9.74 16.31 -16.50
N LYS A 181 9.55 15.27 -17.31
CA LYS A 181 9.26 15.41 -18.74
C LYS A 181 8.01 16.25 -19.00
N LYS A 182 6.91 16.01 -18.27
CA LYS A 182 5.67 16.78 -18.41
C LYS A 182 5.82 18.27 -18.04
N LYS A 183 6.73 18.60 -17.10
CA LYS A 183 7.03 19.99 -16.76
C LYS A 183 7.85 20.68 -17.85
N GLU A 184 8.84 20.00 -18.42
CA GLU A 184 9.65 20.52 -19.52
C GLU A 184 8.84 20.74 -20.81
N GLU A 185 7.80 19.93 -21.04
CA GLU A 185 6.90 20.03 -22.20
C GLU A 185 5.76 21.07 -22.04
N ARG A 186 5.59 21.66 -20.84
CA ARG A 186 4.61 22.73 -20.59
C ARG A 186 5.32 24.09 -20.60
N PRO A 187 5.31 24.83 -21.73
CA PRO A 187 5.95 26.14 -21.85
C PRO A 187 5.31 27.22 -20.98
#